data_AF-A0A1N7FP30-F1
#
_entry.id   AF-A0A1N7FP30-F1
#
_cell.length_a   1.000
_cell.length_b   1.000
_cell.length_c   1.000
_cell.angle_alpha   90.00
_cell.angle_beta   90.00
_cell.angle_gamma   90.00
#
_symmetry.space_group_name_H-M   'P 1'
#
loop_
_entity.id
_entity.type
_entity.pdbx_description
1 polymer ?
#
loop_
_entity_poly.entity_id
_entity_poly.type
_entity_poly.pdbx_seq_one_letter_code
_entity_poly.pdbx_strand_id
1 'polypeptide(L)'
;MRSGLLRRSGLALALVLGLAATPAAAAGPGDIVVTVPGSGGAEGTDGTIIDAQLRWGLNAEAGGGAFAGGCNFLSAGAAGDAGGSRAWTEGDGLYRAQDANVRIEKPTAGGWVTASWATKCQGPDGSPVSVASVTSVSGNQAVIDGGTGTRRDGAVEISWSGSFTVVFYGGMTYWSVTDPRLTLDASGTGRLVATASGYGTSMDDTTTWNRLAPQTVVLADIRGADVAGTGGFTVTPQYLGVATTGGGQIARSSTNQAHWGSFPQTLIDFHRQTGQQGYWLTTGGVRDAAKPASPLTVSYSAAAPVAVPAATGGGSTAAAPVNPLRRAPAAIDPAVSAREFLAANAPITTVPQAAGLVPEASRALSPLVLPLLGSAAALGIAIIAVLSLMQALPWQGRRRAVG
;
A
#
# COMPACT_ATOMS: atom_id res chain seq x y z
N MET A 1 28.56 60.87 -19.07
CA MET A 1 28.39 62.09 -19.88
C MET A 1 28.13 61.67 -21.32
N ARG A 2 26.99 62.11 -21.87
CA ARG A 2 26.68 62.43 -23.28
C ARG A 2 27.23 61.53 -24.41
N SER A 3 26.51 61.15 -25.46
CA SER A 3 25.16 61.38 -25.99
C SER A 3 25.19 60.74 -27.40
N GLY A 4 24.03 60.35 -27.94
CA GLY A 4 23.82 60.28 -29.40
C GLY A 4 23.19 58.96 -29.83
N LEU A 5 21.85 58.85 -29.95
CA LEU A 5 21.03 59.22 -31.13
C LEU A 5 21.45 58.41 -32.39
N LEU A 6 20.59 57.76 -33.18
CA LEU A 6 19.18 57.96 -33.52
C LEU A 6 18.60 56.69 -34.19
N ARG A 7 17.31 56.49 -33.97
CA ARG A 7 16.28 55.78 -34.76
C ARG A 7 16.59 55.52 -36.25
N ARG A 8 16.11 54.39 -36.77
CA ARG A 8 15.00 54.33 -37.77
C ARG A 8 14.48 52.91 -38.01
N SER A 9 13.16 52.82 -38.05
CA SER A 9 12.32 51.67 -38.38
C SER A 9 12.44 51.25 -39.86
N GLY A 10 12.16 49.97 -40.17
CA GLY A 10 11.92 49.57 -41.56
C GLY A 10 11.79 48.06 -41.81
N LEU A 11 10.53 47.63 -41.98
CA LEU A 11 10.00 46.57 -42.84
C LEU A 11 10.53 45.11 -42.80
N ALA A 12 9.55 44.22 -42.68
CA ALA A 12 9.61 42.80 -42.98
C ALA A 12 9.88 42.51 -44.46
N LEU A 13 10.59 41.42 -44.75
CA LEU A 13 10.49 40.70 -46.01
C LEU A 13 10.77 39.21 -45.78
N ALA A 14 9.76 38.39 -46.05
CA ALA A 14 9.85 36.94 -46.10
C ALA A 14 10.64 36.52 -47.34
N LEU A 15 11.60 35.60 -47.19
CA LEU A 15 12.28 34.95 -48.30
C LEU A 15 12.08 33.44 -48.22
N VAL A 16 11.23 32.96 -49.13
CA VAL A 16 11.07 31.55 -49.49
C VAL A 16 12.23 31.18 -50.39
N LEU A 17 13.03 30.18 -50.02
CA LEU A 17 13.97 29.50 -50.91
C LEU A 17 13.80 28.00 -50.76
N GLY A 18 13.13 27.42 -51.75
CA GLY A 18 13.12 25.98 -51.97
C GLY A 18 14.50 25.51 -52.44
N LEU A 19 14.99 24.42 -51.86
CA LEU A 19 16.06 23.63 -52.46
C LEU A 19 15.47 22.33 -52.99
N ALA A 20 15.83 22.10 -54.26
CA ALA A 20 15.44 21.01 -55.11
C ALA A 20 15.95 19.65 -54.59
N ALA A 21 15.16 18.62 -54.88
CA ALA A 21 15.48 17.22 -54.72
C ALA A 21 16.55 16.74 -55.72
N THR A 22 17.36 15.78 -55.29
CA THR A 22 17.96 14.76 -56.16
C THR A 22 17.67 13.36 -55.58
N PRO A 23 17.34 12.35 -56.42
CA PRO A 23 16.73 11.10 -55.96
C PRO A 23 17.72 9.90 -55.87
N ALA A 24 17.16 8.82 -55.33
CA ALA A 24 17.45 7.40 -55.59
C ALA A 24 18.47 6.66 -54.69
N ALA A 25 17.92 5.81 -53.83
CA ALA A 25 18.33 4.41 -53.77
C ALA A 25 17.06 3.54 -53.83
N ALA A 26 16.97 2.68 -54.84
CA ALA A 26 15.91 1.72 -55.04
C ALA A 26 16.11 0.50 -54.13
N ALA A 27 15.08 0.13 -53.37
CA ALA A 27 14.91 -1.19 -52.76
C ALA A 27 13.44 -1.63 -53.01
N GLY A 28 13.24 -2.91 -53.29
CA GLY A 28 12.04 -3.48 -53.92
C GLY A 28 10.73 -3.46 -53.11
N PRO A 29 9.66 -4.05 -53.65
CA PRO A 29 8.32 -3.93 -53.10
C PRO A 29 8.14 -4.85 -51.88
N GLY A 30 7.88 -4.25 -50.72
CA GLY A 30 7.59 -4.98 -49.48
C GLY A 30 7.63 -4.05 -48.28
N ASP A 31 6.45 -3.58 -47.88
CA ASP A 31 6.11 -2.87 -46.65
C ASP A 31 6.69 -1.45 -46.46
N ILE A 32 5.93 -0.47 -46.94
CA ILE A 32 5.99 0.89 -46.42
C ILE A 32 5.42 0.86 -45.00
N VAL A 33 6.29 0.83 -43.98
CA VAL A 33 5.89 1.21 -42.62
C VAL A 33 5.71 2.72 -42.61
N VAL A 34 4.47 3.16 -42.86
CA VAL A 34 4.06 4.54 -42.60
C VAL A 34 3.98 4.70 -41.09
N THR A 35 5.02 5.24 -40.47
CA THR A 35 4.89 5.78 -39.12
C THR A 35 4.15 7.11 -39.25
N VAL A 36 2.82 7.06 -39.14
CA VAL A 36 2.03 8.27 -38.93
C VAL A 36 2.47 8.83 -37.58
N PRO A 37 3.00 10.06 -37.48
CA PRO A 37 3.11 10.73 -36.20
C PRO A 37 1.68 10.84 -35.68
N GLY A 38 1.34 10.04 -34.67
CA GLY A 38 0.05 10.13 -34.03
C GLY A 38 -0.17 11.59 -33.66
N SER A 39 -1.24 12.19 -34.18
CA SER A 39 -1.69 13.51 -33.78
C SER A 39 -1.71 13.52 -32.26
N GLY A 40 -0.90 14.39 -31.66
CA GLY A 40 -0.94 14.64 -30.22
C GLY A 40 -2.40 14.75 -29.80
N GLY A 41 -2.82 13.84 -28.92
CA GLY A 41 -4.20 13.76 -28.47
C GLY A 41 -4.62 15.10 -27.91
N ALA A 42 -5.40 15.84 -28.70
CA ALA A 42 -6.11 17.01 -28.25
C ALA A 42 -7.24 16.52 -27.34
N GLU A 43 -7.33 17.16 -26.17
CA GLU A 43 -8.41 17.11 -25.18
C GLU A 43 -9.03 15.74 -24.87
N GLY A 44 -8.69 15.15 -23.72
CA GLY A 44 -9.66 14.45 -22.89
C GLY A 44 -10.40 13.28 -23.53
N THR A 45 -9.86 12.71 -24.61
CA THR A 45 -10.52 11.69 -25.41
C THR A 45 -10.18 10.30 -24.91
N ASP A 46 -11.15 9.41 -25.06
CA ASP A 46 -10.97 7.99 -24.81
C ASP A 46 -9.79 7.42 -25.59
N GLY A 47 -9.07 6.49 -24.99
CA GLY A 47 -7.84 5.96 -25.58
C GLY A 47 -7.09 4.99 -24.69
N THR A 48 -5.98 4.50 -25.24
CA THR A 48 -5.04 3.63 -24.52
C THR A 48 -4.02 4.48 -23.77
N ILE A 49 -3.73 4.09 -22.54
CA ILE A 49 -2.68 4.66 -21.69
C ILE A 49 -1.54 3.65 -21.68
N ILE A 50 -0.31 4.06 -22.02
CA ILE A 50 0.83 3.14 -22.20
C ILE A 50 2.00 3.42 -21.25
N ASP A 51 2.02 4.58 -20.59
CA ASP A 51 3.12 4.99 -19.71
C ASP A 51 2.62 5.91 -18.59
N ALA A 52 1.59 5.50 -17.86
CA ALA A 52 1.10 6.28 -16.73
C ALA A 52 2.07 6.26 -15.55
N GLN A 53 2.08 7.33 -14.78
CA GLN A 53 2.79 7.43 -13.50
C GLN A 53 1.80 7.46 -12.34
N LEU A 54 2.03 6.64 -11.32
CA LEU A 54 1.42 6.75 -10.00
C LEU A 54 2.44 7.35 -9.03
N ARG A 55 2.03 8.37 -8.27
CA ARG A 55 2.84 8.98 -7.21
C ARG A 55 2.04 9.13 -5.93
N TRP A 56 2.56 8.62 -4.82
CA TRP A 56 1.88 8.72 -3.52
C TRP A 56 2.81 8.54 -2.32
N GLY A 57 2.57 9.31 -1.26
CA GLY A 57 3.25 9.19 0.04
C GLY A 57 2.46 8.43 1.10
N LEU A 58 1.26 7.95 0.78
CA LEU A 58 0.30 7.34 1.70
C LEU A 58 -0.25 8.34 2.73
N ASN A 59 0.54 8.70 3.74
CA ASN A 59 0.21 9.68 4.76
C ASN A 59 1.47 10.32 5.35
N ALA A 60 1.30 11.34 6.20
CA ALA A 60 2.42 11.99 6.89
C ALA A 60 3.13 11.05 7.89
N GLU A 61 2.40 10.10 8.46
CA GLU A 61 2.95 9.10 9.38
C GLU A 61 4.03 8.22 8.73
N ALA A 62 3.84 7.79 7.48
CA ALA A 62 4.77 6.93 6.73
C ALA A 62 6.11 7.60 6.36
N GLY A 63 6.23 8.92 6.59
CA GLY A 63 7.47 9.69 6.43
C GLY A 63 7.89 10.44 7.69
N GLY A 64 7.23 10.21 8.82
CA GLY A 64 7.48 10.91 10.08
C GLY A 64 8.63 10.31 10.90
N GLY A 65 9.07 11.04 11.92
CA GLY A 65 9.91 10.44 12.96
C GLY A 65 9.12 9.40 13.77
N ALA A 66 9.83 8.38 14.25
CA ALA A 66 9.27 7.25 14.99
C ALA A 66 9.74 7.27 16.45
N PHE A 67 8.92 6.72 17.36
CA PHE A 67 9.27 6.64 18.79
C PHE A 67 10.46 5.70 19.07
N ALA A 68 10.74 4.77 18.15
CA ALA A 68 11.94 3.95 18.14
C ALA A 68 12.36 3.70 16.67
N GLY A 69 13.62 3.32 16.45
CA GLY A 69 14.15 3.06 15.10
C GLY A 69 14.37 4.31 14.25
N GLY A 70 14.25 5.51 14.82
CA GLY A 70 14.54 6.78 14.15
C GLY A 70 13.35 7.33 13.38
N CYS A 71 13.04 6.77 12.21
CA CYS A 71 11.98 7.27 11.34
C CYS A 71 11.21 6.16 10.61
N ASN A 72 10.03 6.54 10.10
CA ASN A 72 9.31 5.75 9.11
C ASN A 72 9.74 6.21 7.70
N PHE A 73 9.83 5.27 6.76
CA PHE A 73 10.25 5.58 5.39
C PHE A 73 9.67 4.60 4.37
N LEU A 74 9.87 4.93 3.10
CA LEU A 74 9.51 4.09 1.95
C LEU A 74 10.79 3.55 1.31
N SER A 75 10.72 2.32 0.80
CA SER A 75 11.75 1.68 -0.01
C SER A 75 11.15 1.20 -1.32
N ALA A 76 11.87 1.32 -2.43
CA ALA A 76 11.48 0.68 -3.67
C ALA A 76 11.62 -0.85 -3.55
N GLY A 77 10.82 -1.58 -4.31
CA GLY A 77 10.77 -3.04 -4.29
C GLY A 77 10.00 -3.61 -3.09
N ALA A 78 9.68 -4.90 -3.19
CA ALA A 78 9.19 -5.68 -2.07
C ALA A 78 10.38 -6.13 -1.21
N ALA A 79 10.41 -5.73 0.05
CA ALA A 79 11.52 -6.05 0.94
C ALA A 79 11.53 -7.54 1.29
N GLY A 80 12.74 -8.11 1.34
CA GLY A 80 12.99 -9.47 1.83
C GLY A 80 12.75 -9.63 3.33
N ASP A 81 13.17 -10.77 3.87
CA ASP A 81 13.09 -11.04 5.31
C ASP A 81 14.28 -10.40 6.06
N ALA A 82 14.00 -9.54 7.03
CA ALA A 82 15.00 -8.93 7.91
C ALA A 82 15.49 -9.89 9.02
N GLY A 83 14.84 -11.05 9.17
CA GLY A 83 15.10 -12.05 10.19
C GLY A 83 14.51 -11.72 11.56
N GLY A 84 13.68 -10.67 11.68
CA GLY A 84 13.05 -10.27 12.93
C GLY A 84 12.67 -8.79 13.01
N SER A 85 11.98 -8.43 14.09
CA SER A 85 11.62 -7.06 14.41
C SER A 85 12.83 -6.25 14.90
N ARG A 86 13.52 -5.60 13.96
CA ARG A 86 14.70 -4.76 14.24
C ARG A 86 14.80 -3.60 13.26
N ALA A 87 15.49 -2.54 13.67
CA ALA A 87 15.86 -1.49 12.73
C ALA A 87 16.77 -2.06 11.63
N TRP A 88 16.53 -1.62 10.40
CA TRP A 88 17.37 -1.93 9.25
C TRP A 88 18.66 -1.14 9.30
N THR A 89 19.69 -1.72 8.70
CA THR A 89 20.99 -1.13 8.43
C THR A 89 21.20 -1.09 6.92
N GLU A 90 22.16 -0.28 6.46
CA GLU A 90 22.50 -0.23 5.04
C GLU A 90 22.99 -1.59 4.52
N GLY A 91 23.76 -2.29 5.35
CA GLY A 91 24.33 -3.59 5.03
C GLY A 91 23.30 -4.71 4.87
N ASP A 92 22.05 -4.51 5.29
CA ASP A 92 20.98 -5.50 5.09
C ASP A 92 20.57 -5.61 3.62
N GLY A 93 20.82 -4.59 2.79
CA GLY A 93 20.40 -4.57 1.38
C GLY A 93 18.87 -4.58 1.17
N LEU A 94 18.09 -4.34 2.23
CA LEU A 94 16.62 -4.29 2.19
C LEU A 94 16.09 -2.96 1.65
N TYR A 95 16.79 -1.86 1.93
CA TYR A 95 16.42 -0.55 1.41
C TYR A 95 16.91 -0.37 -0.03
N ARG A 96 16.03 0.13 -0.88
CA ARG A 96 16.32 0.51 -2.25
C ARG A 96 15.71 1.88 -2.53
N ALA A 97 16.51 2.76 -3.13
CA ALA A 97 16.02 4.03 -3.64
C ALA A 97 15.20 3.85 -4.92
N GLN A 98 15.56 2.83 -5.73
CA GLN A 98 14.92 2.49 -6.99
C GLN A 98 14.92 0.96 -7.16
N ASP A 99 13.87 0.43 -7.78
CA ASP A 99 13.70 -0.97 -8.14
C ASP A 99 12.76 -1.06 -9.35
N ALA A 100 13.27 -1.54 -10.48
CA ALA A 100 12.56 -1.53 -11.78
C ALA A 100 11.96 -0.13 -12.09
N ASN A 101 10.63 -0.06 -12.31
CA ASN A 101 9.91 1.17 -12.61
C ASN A 101 9.54 1.99 -11.36
N VAL A 102 9.99 1.56 -10.18
CA VAL A 102 9.66 2.20 -8.90
C VAL A 102 10.84 2.99 -8.39
N ARG A 103 10.60 4.22 -7.96
CA ARG A 103 11.57 5.06 -7.25
C ARG A 103 10.94 5.72 -6.04
N ILE A 104 11.73 5.92 -5.00
CA ILE A 104 11.33 6.72 -3.85
C ILE A 104 11.92 8.11 -4.04
N GLU A 105 11.05 9.11 -4.08
CA GLU A 105 11.46 10.50 -4.19
C GLU A 105 11.12 11.29 -2.94
N LYS A 106 11.88 12.35 -2.70
CA LYS A 106 11.67 13.30 -1.61
C LYS A 106 11.69 14.73 -2.14
N PRO A 107 10.85 15.61 -1.58
CA PRO A 107 10.94 17.02 -1.88
C PRO A 107 12.23 17.60 -1.31
N THR A 108 12.72 18.65 -1.95
CA THR A 108 13.83 19.51 -1.55
C THR A 108 13.48 20.95 -1.90
N ALA A 109 14.29 21.91 -1.47
CA ALA A 109 14.12 23.31 -1.89
C ALA A 109 14.16 23.50 -3.43
N GLY A 110 14.82 22.59 -4.16
CA GLY A 110 14.99 22.65 -5.62
C GLY A 110 14.03 21.78 -6.43
N GLY A 111 13.04 21.15 -5.80
CA GLY A 111 12.13 20.19 -6.45
C GLY A 111 12.25 18.80 -5.84
N TRP A 112 12.04 17.76 -6.65
CA TRP A 112 12.06 16.37 -6.18
C TRP A 112 13.37 15.68 -6.53
N VAL A 113 13.90 14.89 -5.60
CA VAL A 113 15.11 14.08 -5.79
C VAL A 113 14.86 12.65 -5.35
N THR A 114 15.54 11.70 -5.97
CA THR A 114 15.53 10.31 -5.49
C THR A 114 16.14 10.25 -4.08
N ALA A 115 15.47 9.54 -3.17
CA ALA A 115 15.95 9.29 -1.82
C ALA A 115 17.22 8.43 -1.81
N SER A 116 17.90 8.40 -0.67
CA SER A 116 18.98 7.46 -0.41
C SER A 116 18.89 6.95 1.03
N TRP A 117 19.69 5.92 1.36
CA TRP A 117 19.76 5.42 2.73
C TRP A 117 20.08 6.53 3.74
N ALA A 118 20.97 7.45 3.39
CA ALA A 118 21.37 8.58 4.22
C ALA A 118 20.26 9.65 4.36
N THR A 119 19.47 9.88 3.31
CA THR A 119 18.48 10.98 3.27
C THR A 119 17.06 10.54 3.63
N LYS A 120 16.78 9.23 3.77
CA LYS A 120 15.42 8.70 4.02
C LYS A 120 14.72 9.31 5.22
N CYS A 121 15.47 9.67 6.27
CA CYS A 121 14.95 10.29 7.51
C CYS A 121 15.07 11.82 7.53
N GLN A 122 15.29 12.48 6.39
CA GLN A 122 15.42 13.94 6.35
C GLN A 122 14.14 14.60 5.81
N GLY A 123 13.79 15.79 6.29
CA GLY A 123 12.78 16.67 5.72
C GLY A 123 13.23 17.33 4.42
N PRO A 124 12.36 18.15 3.80
CA PRO A 124 12.69 18.90 2.57
C PRO A 124 13.84 19.90 2.74
N ASP A 125 14.09 20.34 3.97
CA ASP A 125 15.17 21.25 4.36
C ASP A 125 16.49 20.51 4.69
N GLY A 126 16.50 19.17 4.60
CA GLY A 126 17.64 18.33 4.96
C GLY A 126 17.74 18.00 6.46
N SER A 127 16.88 18.57 7.31
CA SER A 127 16.87 18.31 8.75
C SER A 127 16.32 16.92 9.05
N PRO A 128 16.83 16.19 10.06
CA PRO A 128 16.20 14.93 10.48
C PRO A 128 14.74 15.10 10.88
N VAL A 129 13.87 14.17 10.48
CA VAL A 129 12.47 14.14 10.91
C VAL A 129 12.37 13.77 12.38
N SER A 130 11.37 14.31 13.06
CA SER A 130 11.16 14.11 14.49
C SER A 130 9.76 13.60 14.78
N VAL A 131 9.66 12.62 15.68
CA VAL A 131 8.38 12.15 16.21
C VAL A 131 7.69 13.24 17.05
N ALA A 132 8.45 14.28 17.43
CA ALA A 132 7.96 15.36 18.26
C ALA A 132 6.95 16.29 17.56
N SER A 133 6.83 16.20 16.24
CA SER A 133 5.93 17.06 15.48
C SER A 133 5.21 16.28 14.39
N VAL A 134 3.90 16.51 14.29
CA VAL A 134 3.05 15.94 13.24
C VAL A 134 3.35 16.53 11.86
N THR A 135 4.02 17.67 11.80
CA THR A 135 4.45 18.33 10.55
C THR A 135 5.91 18.06 10.19
N SER A 136 6.67 17.41 11.08
CA SER A 136 8.04 16.98 10.79
C SER A 136 8.01 15.67 10.01
N VAL A 137 8.02 15.79 8.68
CA VAL A 137 7.89 14.68 7.74
C VAL A 137 8.92 14.78 6.64
N SER A 138 9.34 13.62 6.13
CA SER A 138 10.32 13.52 5.04
C SER A 138 9.73 13.88 3.69
N GLY A 139 8.39 13.82 3.58
CA GLY A 139 7.65 14.05 2.34
C GLY A 139 7.90 12.99 1.27
N ASN A 140 8.46 11.84 1.65
CA ASN A 140 8.80 10.78 0.71
C ASN A 140 7.56 10.22 0.00
N GLN A 141 7.72 9.93 -1.30
CA GLN A 141 6.67 9.38 -2.14
C GLN A 141 7.23 8.24 -2.97
N ALA A 142 6.45 7.16 -3.08
CA ALA A 142 6.69 6.15 -4.09
C ALA A 142 6.19 6.68 -5.43
N VAL A 143 7.01 6.54 -6.47
CA VAL A 143 6.68 6.89 -7.85
C VAL A 143 6.86 5.64 -8.71
N ILE A 144 5.80 5.24 -9.41
CA ILE A 144 5.76 4.04 -10.25
C ILE A 144 5.38 4.48 -11.66
N ASP A 145 6.30 4.28 -12.61
CA ASP A 145 6.08 4.59 -14.04
C ASP A 145 5.65 3.34 -14.83
N GLY A 146 5.40 3.48 -16.14
CA GLY A 146 5.08 2.37 -17.03
C GLY A 146 3.69 1.78 -16.82
N GLY A 147 2.76 2.53 -16.23
CA GLY A 147 1.37 2.10 -16.06
C GLY A 147 0.66 1.97 -17.40
N THR A 148 -0.07 0.87 -17.60
CA THR A 148 -0.82 0.62 -18.83
C THR A 148 -2.30 0.48 -18.53
N GLY A 149 -3.16 0.90 -19.47
CA GLY A 149 -4.57 0.98 -19.20
C GLY A 149 -5.39 1.60 -20.31
N THR A 150 -6.63 1.96 -19.99
CA THR A 150 -7.54 2.62 -20.91
C THR A 150 -8.35 3.69 -20.21
N ARG A 151 -8.68 4.74 -20.95
CA ARG A 151 -9.75 5.66 -20.62
C ARG A 151 -10.87 5.48 -21.64
N ARG A 152 -12.10 5.23 -21.18
CA ARG A 152 -13.26 5.04 -22.06
C ARG A 152 -14.54 5.54 -21.40
N ASP A 153 -15.33 6.32 -22.11
CA ASP A 153 -16.59 6.91 -21.65
C ASP A 153 -16.42 7.64 -20.30
N GLY A 154 -15.27 8.29 -20.11
CA GLY A 154 -14.88 8.95 -18.86
C GLY A 154 -14.40 8.02 -17.75
N ALA A 155 -14.58 6.70 -17.85
CA ALA A 155 -14.00 5.73 -16.92
C ALA A 155 -12.50 5.54 -17.19
N VAL A 156 -11.73 5.29 -16.14
CA VAL A 156 -10.27 5.11 -16.21
C VAL A 156 -9.87 3.82 -15.51
N GLU A 157 -9.11 2.98 -16.20
CA GLU A 157 -8.47 1.80 -15.63
C GLU A 157 -6.99 1.81 -15.96
N ILE A 158 -6.14 1.71 -14.95
CA ILE A 158 -4.67 1.71 -15.12
C ILE A 158 -4.07 0.69 -14.16
N SER A 159 -3.13 -0.11 -14.65
CA SER A 159 -2.35 -1.07 -13.85
C SER A 159 -0.87 -0.76 -13.97
N TRP A 160 -0.15 -0.80 -12.86
CA TRP A 160 1.30 -0.66 -12.82
C TRP A 160 1.94 -1.98 -12.39
N SER A 161 3.15 -2.24 -12.89
CA SER A 161 3.98 -3.35 -12.44
C SER A 161 5.13 -2.82 -11.60
N GLY A 162 5.27 -3.34 -10.38
CA GLY A 162 6.29 -2.88 -9.45
C GLY A 162 5.84 -2.97 -8.00
N SER A 163 6.79 -2.81 -7.09
CA SER A 163 6.53 -2.85 -5.66
C SER A 163 7.22 -1.72 -4.92
N PHE A 164 6.65 -1.34 -3.77
CA PHE A 164 7.34 -0.53 -2.76
C PHE A 164 7.01 -1.06 -1.38
N THR A 165 7.92 -0.85 -0.44
CA THR A 165 7.79 -1.23 0.96
C THR A 165 7.57 -0.01 1.83
N VAL A 166 6.58 -0.08 2.71
CA VAL A 166 6.35 0.88 3.78
C VAL A 166 7.01 0.36 5.04
N VAL A 167 7.92 1.15 5.60
CA VAL A 167 8.78 0.75 6.73
C VAL A 167 8.48 1.64 7.93
N PHE A 168 8.11 0.98 9.02
CA PHE A 168 7.80 1.62 10.30
C PHE A 168 8.88 1.30 11.34
N TYR A 169 9.14 2.26 12.22
CA TYR A 169 10.14 2.16 13.30
C TYR A 169 11.50 1.71 12.79
N GLY A 170 11.97 2.33 11.71
CA GLY A 170 13.29 2.05 11.16
C GLY A 170 13.46 0.67 10.53
N GLY A 171 12.42 -0.17 10.44
CA GLY A 171 12.55 -1.56 9.98
C GLY A 171 11.88 -2.59 10.88
N MET A 172 11.49 -2.22 12.09
CA MET A 172 10.95 -3.17 13.08
C MET A 172 9.60 -3.76 12.66
N THR A 173 8.87 -3.06 11.79
CA THR A 173 7.67 -3.62 11.16
C THR A 173 7.52 -3.00 9.77
N TYR A 174 7.19 -3.82 8.78
CA TYR A 174 7.09 -3.36 7.39
C TYR A 174 6.20 -4.29 6.56
N TRP A 175 5.72 -3.73 5.47
CA TRP A 175 4.88 -4.42 4.50
C TRP A 175 5.10 -3.84 3.11
N SER A 176 4.85 -4.64 2.08
CA SER A 176 5.03 -4.27 0.68
C SER A 176 3.69 -4.16 -0.04
N VAL A 177 3.59 -3.17 -0.91
CA VAL A 177 2.56 -3.01 -1.93
C VAL A 177 3.14 -3.51 -3.24
N THR A 178 2.38 -4.33 -3.96
CA THR A 178 2.77 -4.90 -5.25
C THR A 178 1.64 -4.77 -6.26
N ASP A 179 2.00 -4.34 -7.47
CA ASP A 179 1.16 -4.27 -8.67
C ASP A 179 -0.17 -3.52 -8.45
N PRO A 180 -0.11 -2.21 -8.18
CA PRO A 180 -1.32 -1.43 -7.96
C PRO A 180 -2.15 -1.31 -9.24
N ARG A 181 -3.47 -1.35 -9.08
CA ARG A 181 -4.47 -1.19 -10.13
C ARG A 181 -5.52 -0.15 -9.69
N LEU A 182 -5.69 0.86 -10.52
CA LEU A 182 -6.69 1.90 -10.38
C LEU A 182 -7.89 1.59 -11.28
N THR A 183 -9.09 1.70 -10.73
CA THR A 183 -10.34 1.77 -11.50
C THR A 183 -11.16 2.96 -10.98
N LEU A 184 -11.53 3.87 -11.87
CA LEU A 184 -12.41 5.01 -11.61
C LEU A 184 -13.53 5.04 -12.65
N ASP A 185 -14.73 5.39 -12.22
CA ASP A 185 -15.85 5.71 -13.10
C ASP A 185 -15.74 7.14 -13.67
N ALA A 186 -16.70 7.51 -14.53
CA ALA A 186 -16.76 8.83 -15.15
C ALA A 186 -16.93 10.00 -14.16
N SER A 187 -17.36 9.73 -12.93
CA SER A 187 -17.43 10.72 -11.85
C SER A 187 -16.12 10.87 -11.07
N GLY A 188 -15.09 10.10 -11.45
CA GLY A 188 -13.83 10.02 -10.71
C GLY A 188 -13.96 9.28 -9.39
N THR A 189 -14.95 8.38 -9.26
CA THR A 189 -15.16 7.55 -8.07
C THR A 189 -14.68 6.13 -8.33
N GLY A 190 -13.97 5.54 -7.36
CA GLY A 190 -13.48 4.18 -7.48
C GLY A 190 -12.37 3.87 -6.50
N ARG A 191 -11.42 3.02 -6.90
CA ARG A 191 -10.45 2.41 -5.99
C ARG A 191 -9.07 2.25 -6.60
N LEU A 192 -8.06 2.37 -5.74
CA LEU A 192 -6.73 1.82 -5.95
C LEU A 192 -6.62 0.53 -5.14
N VAL A 193 -6.40 -0.60 -5.82
CA VAL A 193 -6.19 -1.92 -5.22
C VAL A 193 -4.77 -2.39 -5.48
N ALA A 194 -4.22 -3.22 -4.61
CA ALA A 194 -2.91 -3.83 -4.82
C ALA A 194 -2.79 -5.14 -4.03
N THR A 195 -1.70 -5.88 -4.25
CA THR A 195 -1.32 -7.00 -3.40
C THR A 195 -0.49 -6.49 -2.23
N ALA A 196 -0.95 -6.71 -1.00
CA ALA A 196 -0.20 -6.46 0.22
C ALA A 196 0.50 -7.73 0.70
N SER A 197 1.76 -7.61 1.13
CA SER A 197 2.52 -8.69 1.76
C SER A 197 3.39 -8.11 2.88
N GLY A 198 3.91 -8.95 3.78
CA GLY A 198 4.73 -8.46 4.89
C GLY A 198 4.85 -9.45 6.02
N TYR A 199 5.12 -8.93 7.22
CA TYR A 199 5.35 -9.74 8.41
C TYR A 199 4.44 -9.32 9.56
N GLY A 200 3.89 -10.32 10.25
CA GLY A 200 3.22 -10.19 11.54
C GLY A 200 4.22 -9.97 12.66
N THR A 201 3.97 -8.95 13.47
CA THR A 201 4.79 -8.55 14.61
C THR A 201 3.93 -8.30 15.84
N SER A 202 4.51 -8.33 17.03
CA SER A 202 3.81 -7.99 18.27
C SER A 202 4.65 -7.06 19.14
N MET A 203 3.99 -6.06 19.73
CA MET A 203 4.61 -5.22 20.76
C MET A 203 4.70 -5.94 22.11
N ASP A 204 3.75 -6.84 22.39
CA ASP A 204 3.70 -7.60 23.64
C ASP A 204 4.69 -8.78 23.62
N ASP A 205 4.94 -9.32 22.42
CA ASP A 205 5.93 -10.37 22.17
C ASP A 205 6.85 -9.99 21.01
N THR A 206 7.97 -9.37 21.35
CA THR A 206 8.98 -8.91 20.39
C THR A 206 9.69 -10.05 19.64
N THR A 207 9.46 -11.32 19.99
CA THR A 207 9.98 -12.48 19.25
C THR A 207 9.09 -12.88 18.07
N THR A 208 7.86 -12.34 17.99
CA THR A 208 6.93 -12.62 16.89
C THR A 208 7.43 -12.03 15.57
N TRP A 209 7.66 -12.89 14.58
CA TRP A 209 8.02 -12.52 13.22
C TRP A 209 7.47 -13.55 12.22
N ASN A 210 6.29 -13.29 11.65
CA ASN A 210 5.59 -14.27 10.84
C ASN A 210 5.32 -13.74 9.43
N ARG A 211 5.84 -14.42 8.40
CA ARG A 211 5.51 -14.06 7.02
C ARG A 211 4.01 -14.23 6.76
N LEU A 212 3.37 -13.17 6.27
CA LEU A 212 1.96 -13.20 5.88
C LEU A 212 1.81 -13.68 4.44
N ALA A 213 0.73 -14.43 4.18
CA ALA A 213 0.32 -14.72 2.82
C ALA A 213 -0.04 -13.41 2.11
N PRO A 214 0.35 -13.20 0.84
CA PRO A 214 -0.07 -12.02 0.08
C PRO A 214 -1.60 -11.94 -0.05
N GLN A 215 -2.16 -10.73 0.08
CA GLN A 215 -3.61 -10.49 0.06
C GLN A 215 -3.92 -9.30 -0.84
N THR A 216 -4.97 -9.37 -1.65
CA THR A 216 -5.48 -8.20 -2.37
C THR A 216 -6.18 -7.27 -1.38
N VAL A 217 -5.75 -6.02 -1.32
CA VAL A 217 -6.32 -4.98 -0.45
C VAL A 217 -6.72 -3.75 -1.26
N VAL A 218 -7.71 -3.02 -0.74
CA VAL A 218 -8.02 -1.66 -1.20
C VAL A 218 -7.08 -0.69 -0.47
N LEU A 219 -6.15 -0.08 -1.20
CA LEU A 219 -5.23 0.92 -0.66
C LEU A 219 -5.93 2.26 -0.44
N ALA A 220 -6.80 2.64 -1.37
CA ALA A 220 -7.49 3.93 -1.36
C ALA A 220 -8.88 3.80 -1.99
N ASP A 221 -9.89 4.32 -1.30
CA ASP A 221 -11.16 4.71 -1.91
C ASP A 221 -11.02 6.16 -2.41
N ILE A 222 -11.44 6.42 -3.64
CA ILE A 222 -11.28 7.70 -4.34
C ILE A 222 -12.67 8.23 -4.70
N ARG A 223 -12.89 9.54 -4.54
CA ARG A 223 -14.10 10.24 -4.95
C ARG A 223 -13.74 11.57 -5.57
N GLY A 224 -14.40 11.92 -6.67
CA GLY A 224 -14.27 13.22 -7.32
C GLY A 224 -12.88 13.51 -7.88
N ALA A 225 -12.17 12.47 -8.36
CA ALA A 225 -10.96 12.70 -9.16
C ALA A 225 -11.32 13.34 -10.50
N ASP A 226 -10.57 14.35 -10.93
CA ASP A 226 -10.76 14.98 -12.25
C ASP A 226 -10.17 14.10 -13.36
N VAL A 227 -10.86 13.00 -13.67
CA VAL A 227 -10.44 12.05 -14.71
C VAL A 227 -10.56 12.63 -16.12
N ALA A 228 -11.27 13.75 -16.28
CA ALA A 228 -11.46 14.43 -17.55
C ALA A 228 -10.19 15.16 -18.02
N GLY A 229 -9.36 15.60 -17.08
CA GLY A 229 -8.08 16.28 -17.31
C GLY A 229 -7.17 15.53 -18.30
N THR A 230 -6.46 16.27 -19.15
CA THR A 230 -5.68 15.70 -20.25
C THR A 230 -4.37 15.04 -19.81
N GLY A 231 -3.74 15.55 -18.75
CA GLY A 231 -2.46 15.05 -18.25
C GLY A 231 -2.56 14.01 -17.14
N GLY A 232 -3.75 13.83 -16.56
CA GLY A 232 -3.98 13.08 -15.32
C GLY A 232 -4.60 13.97 -14.24
N PHE A 233 -4.50 13.55 -12.98
CA PHE A 233 -5.16 14.21 -11.85
C PHE A 233 -4.39 14.07 -10.54
N THR A 234 -4.73 14.94 -9.58
CA THR A 234 -4.36 14.79 -8.17
C THR A 234 -5.63 14.76 -7.32
N VAL A 235 -5.72 13.80 -6.40
CA VAL A 235 -6.89 13.62 -5.52
C VAL A 235 -6.43 13.15 -4.15
N THR A 236 -7.13 13.58 -3.09
CA THR A 236 -6.89 13.05 -1.75
C THR A 236 -7.81 11.85 -1.51
N PRO A 237 -7.26 10.64 -1.28
CA PRO A 237 -8.07 9.47 -0.93
C PRO A 237 -8.96 9.70 0.29
N GLN A 238 -10.05 8.94 0.36
CA GLN A 238 -10.94 8.97 1.51
C GLN A 238 -10.21 8.47 2.77
N TYR A 239 -10.32 9.25 3.85
CA TYR A 239 -9.86 8.88 5.18
C TYR A 239 -10.77 9.50 6.24
N LEU A 240 -10.95 10.82 6.18
CA LEU A 240 -11.74 11.58 7.15
C LEU A 240 -13.19 11.11 7.14
N GLY A 241 -13.73 10.84 8.34
CA GLY A 241 -15.09 10.34 8.51
C GLY A 241 -15.29 8.87 8.14
N VAL A 242 -14.26 8.16 7.67
CA VAL A 242 -14.34 6.73 7.38
C VAL A 242 -14.28 5.95 8.69
N ALA A 243 -15.37 5.24 8.98
CA ALA A 243 -15.47 4.32 10.11
C ALA A 243 -14.99 2.92 9.71
N THR A 244 -14.42 2.20 10.67
CA THR A 244 -14.07 0.78 10.50
C THR A 244 -14.73 -0.09 11.57
N THR A 245 -14.93 -1.36 11.23
CA THR A 245 -15.33 -2.38 12.19
C THR A 245 -14.08 -3.09 12.72
N GLY A 246 -13.95 -3.18 14.04
CA GLY A 246 -12.74 -3.71 14.67
C GLY A 246 -11.54 -2.76 14.52
N GLY A 247 -10.32 -3.30 14.65
CA GLY A 247 -9.07 -2.54 14.46
C GLY A 247 -8.71 -1.54 15.57
N GLY A 248 -9.61 -1.27 16.52
CA GLY A 248 -9.35 -0.38 17.66
C GLY A 248 -9.55 1.10 17.36
N GLN A 249 -10.39 1.44 16.38
CA GLN A 249 -10.77 2.84 16.11
C GLN A 249 -11.54 3.42 17.31
N ILE A 250 -11.05 4.53 17.85
CA ILE A 250 -11.74 5.17 18.98
C ILE A 250 -12.97 5.93 18.51
N ALA A 251 -13.93 6.15 19.42
CA ALA A 251 -15.10 6.97 19.13
C ALA A 251 -14.71 8.39 18.68
N ARG A 252 -15.48 8.93 17.72
CA ARG A 252 -15.34 10.32 17.29
C ARG A 252 -15.75 11.25 18.43
N SER A 253 -14.95 12.29 18.67
CA SER A 253 -15.16 13.31 19.68
C SER A 253 -14.82 14.68 19.11
N SER A 254 -15.16 15.75 19.85
CA SER A 254 -14.74 17.12 19.50
C SER A 254 -13.23 17.29 19.43
N THR A 255 -12.44 16.48 20.14
CA THR A 255 -10.98 16.58 20.19
C THR A 255 -10.28 15.90 19.01
N ASN A 256 -10.89 14.88 18.41
CA ASN A 256 -10.30 14.14 17.29
C ASN A 256 -11.01 14.37 15.95
N GLN A 257 -12.19 15.00 15.92
CA GLN A 257 -13.04 15.11 14.73
C GLN A 257 -12.35 15.67 13.46
N ALA A 258 -11.31 16.49 13.61
CA ALA A 258 -10.59 17.10 12.49
C ALA A 258 -9.71 16.11 11.71
N HIS A 259 -9.29 15.02 12.36
CA HIS A 259 -8.46 13.96 11.79
C HIS A 259 -9.04 12.57 12.06
N TRP A 260 -10.30 12.49 12.49
CA TRP A 260 -10.96 11.23 12.78
C TRP A 260 -11.28 10.51 11.48
N GLY A 261 -10.82 9.28 11.35
CA GLY A 261 -10.98 8.52 10.11
C GLY A 261 -10.17 7.24 10.08
N SER A 262 -10.13 6.64 8.90
CA SER A 262 -9.40 5.40 8.63
C SER A 262 -9.14 5.23 7.13
N PHE A 263 -8.07 4.52 6.81
CA PHE A 263 -7.92 3.86 5.50
C PHE A 263 -8.99 2.76 5.30
N PRO A 264 -9.16 2.24 4.07
CA PRO A 264 -10.19 1.26 3.76
C PRO A 264 -10.13 -0.01 4.63
N GLN A 265 -11.30 -0.58 4.93
CA GLN A 265 -11.46 -1.72 5.84
C GLN A 265 -10.51 -2.89 5.52
N THR A 266 -10.39 -3.28 4.25
CA THR A 266 -9.51 -4.41 3.86
C THR A 266 -8.04 -4.16 4.17
N LEU A 267 -7.58 -2.91 4.12
CA LEU A 267 -6.22 -2.55 4.52
C LEU A 267 -6.06 -2.62 6.05
N ILE A 268 -7.09 -2.21 6.81
CA ILE A 268 -7.10 -2.35 8.26
C ILE A 268 -7.08 -3.82 8.68
N ASP A 269 -7.85 -4.69 8.02
CA ASP A 269 -7.87 -6.12 8.31
C ASP A 269 -6.55 -6.82 7.98
N PHE A 270 -5.86 -6.39 6.90
CA PHE A 270 -4.47 -6.80 6.66
C PHE A 270 -3.55 -6.33 7.80
N HIS A 271 -3.64 -5.08 8.21
CA HIS A 271 -2.76 -4.54 9.24
C HIS A 271 -3.00 -5.06 10.65
N ARG A 272 -4.17 -5.62 10.93
CA ARG A 272 -4.40 -6.39 12.16
C ARG A 272 -3.49 -7.62 12.25
N GLN A 273 -3.14 -8.21 11.11
CA GLN A 273 -2.20 -9.34 11.06
C GLN A 273 -0.75 -8.88 11.17
N THR A 274 -0.42 -7.67 10.68
CA THR A 274 0.93 -7.09 10.82
C THR A 274 1.19 -6.47 12.20
N GLY A 275 0.13 -6.16 12.95
CA GLY A 275 0.17 -5.34 14.18
C GLY A 275 0.29 -3.84 13.92
N GLN A 276 0.03 -3.39 12.68
CA GLN A 276 0.22 -1.99 12.25
C GLN A 276 -1.10 -1.21 12.11
N GLN A 277 -2.26 -1.80 12.43
CA GLN A 277 -3.56 -1.17 12.17
C GLN A 277 -3.68 0.22 12.80
N GLY A 278 -3.02 0.41 13.95
CA GLY A 278 -2.97 1.68 14.64
C GLY A 278 -2.29 2.81 13.88
N TYR A 279 -1.55 2.58 12.79
CA TYR A 279 -0.97 3.66 11.95
C TYR A 279 -1.90 4.12 10.83
N TRP A 280 -3.03 3.42 10.64
CA TRP A 280 -3.92 3.60 9.49
C TRP A 280 -5.34 4.03 9.88
N LEU A 281 -5.58 4.22 11.18
CA LEU A 281 -6.86 4.65 11.74
C LEU A 281 -6.67 5.48 13.02
N THR A 282 -7.68 6.25 13.40
CA THR A 282 -7.67 7.07 14.62
C THR A 282 -7.76 6.21 15.88
N THR A 283 -6.73 6.24 16.72
CA THR A 283 -6.57 5.38 17.92
C THR A 283 -6.54 6.17 19.23
N GLY A 284 -6.65 7.50 19.18
CA GLY A 284 -6.39 8.41 20.29
C GLY A 284 -4.91 8.66 20.53
N GLY A 285 -4.05 8.33 19.56
CA GLY A 285 -2.62 8.55 19.66
C GLY A 285 -2.25 10.00 19.35
N VAL A 286 -1.16 10.48 19.95
CA VAL A 286 -0.64 11.84 19.72
C VAL A 286 -0.27 12.13 18.26
N ARG A 287 -0.06 11.06 17.47
CA ARG A 287 0.24 11.13 16.03
C ARG A 287 -0.97 10.93 15.12
N ASP A 288 -2.19 10.83 15.65
CA ASP A 288 -3.40 10.62 14.85
C ASP A 288 -3.61 11.69 13.78
N ALA A 289 -3.19 12.93 14.04
CA ALA A 289 -3.26 14.03 13.08
C ALA A 289 -2.34 13.87 11.85
N ALA A 290 -1.35 12.96 11.89
CA ALA A 290 -0.46 12.67 10.76
C ALA A 290 -0.94 11.47 9.90
N LYS A 291 -1.97 10.76 10.34
CA LYS A 291 -2.50 9.58 9.65
C LYS A 291 -3.39 9.86 8.44
N PRO A 292 -4.08 11.02 8.30
CA PRO A 292 -4.89 11.28 7.11
C PRO A 292 -4.12 11.08 5.80
N ALA A 293 -4.82 10.56 4.80
CA ALA A 293 -4.23 10.27 3.50
C ALA A 293 -3.64 11.54 2.85
N SER A 294 -2.42 11.42 2.36
CA SER A 294 -1.78 12.44 1.52
C SER A 294 -2.36 12.42 0.11
N PRO A 295 -2.29 13.53 -0.64
CA PRO A 295 -2.68 13.57 -2.04
C PRO A 295 -1.96 12.50 -2.87
N LEU A 296 -2.73 11.82 -3.71
CA LEU A 296 -2.29 10.86 -4.69
C LEU A 296 -2.37 11.51 -6.07
N THR A 297 -1.30 11.35 -6.86
CA THR A 297 -1.21 11.91 -8.21
C THR A 297 -1.08 10.78 -9.23
N VAL A 298 -1.88 10.86 -10.28
CA VAL A 298 -1.79 9.98 -11.45
C VAL A 298 -1.54 10.86 -12.66
N SER A 299 -0.50 10.55 -13.41
CA SER A 299 -0.23 11.16 -14.71
C SER A 299 -0.50 10.13 -15.80
N TYR A 300 -1.16 10.50 -16.88
CA TYR A 300 -1.41 9.57 -18.00
C TYR A 300 -0.16 9.35 -18.87
N SER A 301 0.88 10.16 -18.68
CA SER A 301 2.23 9.94 -19.23
C SER A 301 3.30 10.30 -18.19
N ALA A 302 4.27 9.41 -17.97
CA ALA A 302 5.42 9.65 -17.09
C ALA A 302 6.42 10.63 -17.73
N ALA A 303 6.42 10.77 -19.06
CA ALA A 303 7.19 11.79 -19.78
C ALA A 303 6.64 13.22 -19.56
N ALA A 304 5.37 13.35 -19.13
CA ALA A 304 4.75 14.63 -18.79
C ALA A 304 3.98 14.54 -17.46
N PRO A 305 4.70 14.41 -16.31
CA PRO A 305 4.05 14.27 -15.02
C PRO A 305 3.18 15.48 -14.66
N VAL A 306 2.04 15.22 -14.05
CA VAL A 306 1.22 16.25 -13.41
C VAL A 306 2.02 16.90 -12.28
N ALA A 307 1.97 18.22 -12.21
CA ALA A 307 2.64 18.97 -11.16
C ALA A 307 2.08 18.55 -9.78
N VAL A 308 2.99 18.14 -8.90
CA VAL A 308 2.65 17.73 -7.53
C VAL A 308 2.54 18.98 -6.66
N PRO A 309 1.52 19.10 -5.79
CA PRO A 309 1.49 20.17 -4.81
C PRO A 309 2.78 20.22 -3.99
N ALA A 310 3.27 21.42 -3.70
CA ALA A 310 4.46 21.60 -2.86
C ALA A 310 4.23 20.97 -1.48
N ALA A 311 5.20 20.20 -0.99
CA ALA A 311 5.14 19.64 0.35
C ALA A 311 5.15 20.77 1.38
N THR A 312 4.06 20.96 2.12
CA THR A 312 3.98 21.94 3.22
C THR A 312 4.70 21.41 4.45
N GLY A 313 6.03 21.52 4.47
CA GLY A 313 6.86 21.31 5.66
C GLY A 313 6.80 22.53 6.59
N GLY A 314 5.82 22.58 7.49
CA GLY A 314 5.73 23.64 8.49
C GLY A 314 6.57 23.32 9.73
N GLY A 315 7.75 23.93 9.85
CA GLY A 315 8.54 23.89 11.08
C GLY A 315 7.77 24.51 12.25
N SER A 316 7.48 23.70 13.28
CA SER A 316 6.97 24.20 14.55
C SER A 316 7.77 23.55 15.67
N THR A 317 8.40 24.38 16.50
CA THR A 317 9.00 24.01 17.78
C THR A 317 7.89 23.76 18.81
N ALA A 318 7.24 22.60 18.71
CA ALA A 318 6.36 22.10 19.76
C ALA A 318 7.14 21.18 20.71
N ALA A 319 6.79 21.20 22.00
CA ALA A 319 7.36 20.30 23.00
C ALA A 319 7.21 18.83 22.58
N ALA A 320 8.20 17.99 22.87
CA ALA A 320 8.21 16.59 22.50
C ALA A 320 6.96 15.84 23.06
N PRO A 321 6.02 15.37 22.21
CA PRO A 321 4.99 14.43 22.61
C PRO A 321 5.61 13.19 23.25
N VAL A 322 5.26 12.98 24.51
CA VAL A 322 5.48 11.75 25.24
C VAL A 322 4.25 10.86 25.06
N ASN A 323 4.45 9.64 24.58
CA ASN A 323 3.43 8.60 24.64
C ASN A 323 3.57 7.92 26.02
N PRO A 324 2.68 8.17 26.99
CA PRO A 324 2.74 7.46 28.24
C PRO A 324 2.57 5.97 27.95
N LEU A 325 3.52 5.14 28.41
CA LEU A 325 3.36 3.70 28.39
C LEU A 325 2.01 3.37 29.00
N ARG A 326 1.12 2.69 28.27
CA ARG A 326 0.00 2.01 28.93
C ARG A 326 0.65 1.02 29.89
N ARG A 327 0.46 1.23 31.19
CA ARG A 327 0.83 0.23 32.19
C ARG A 327 0.19 -1.08 31.73
N ALA A 328 1.00 -2.13 31.54
CA ALA A 328 0.47 -3.48 31.40
C ALA A 328 -0.56 -3.67 32.53
N PRO A 329 -1.73 -4.29 32.28
CA PRO A 329 -2.69 -4.54 33.34
C PRO A 329 -1.96 -5.08 34.57
N ALA A 330 -2.23 -4.51 35.75
CA ALA A 330 -1.68 -5.06 36.98
C ALA A 330 -1.99 -6.56 36.98
N ALA A 331 -1.00 -7.37 37.41
CA ALA A 331 -1.08 -8.83 37.43
C ALA A 331 -2.51 -9.29 37.71
N ILE A 332 -3.07 -10.08 36.78
CA ILE A 332 -4.43 -10.58 36.87
C ILE A 332 -4.58 -11.26 38.23
N ASP A 333 -5.49 -10.74 39.05
CA ASP A 333 -5.86 -11.39 40.30
C ASP A 333 -6.33 -12.81 39.94
N PRO A 334 -5.65 -13.88 40.41
CA PRO A 334 -6.00 -15.26 40.08
C PRO A 334 -7.40 -15.64 40.56
N ALA A 335 -8.06 -14.80 41.37
CA ALA A 335 -9.46 -14.95 41.77
C ALA A 335 -10.48 -14.45 40.74
N VAL A 336 -10.08 -13.71 39.70
CA VAL A 336 -11.00 -13.31 38.62
C VAL A 336 -11.26 -14.53 37.75
N SER A 337 -12.51 -14.97 37.71
CA SER A 337 -12.87 -16.16 36.94
C SER A 337 -12.52 -15.94 35.47
N ALA A 338 -12.03 -16.99 34.80
CA ALA A 338 -11.74 -16.94 33.35
C ALA A 338 -12.94 -16.42 32.53
N ARG A 339 -14.18 -16.56 33.04
CA ARG A 339 -15.38 -15.97 32.44
C ARG A 339 -15.42 -14.45 32.47
N GLU A 340 -15.03 -13.80 33.56
CA GLU A 340 -15.03 -12.34 33.65
C GLU A 340 -13.87 -11.74 32.84
N PHE A 341 -12.70 -12.39 32.84
CA PHE A 341 -11.58 -11.99 32.01
C PHE A 341 -11.87 -12.13 30.51
N LEU A 342 -12.52 -13.22 30.09
CA LEU A 342 -12.97 -13.43 28.71
C LEU A 342 -14.17 -12.55 28.33
N ALA A 343 -15.04 -12.16 29.25
CA ALA A 343 -16.14 -11.24 28.96
C ALA A 343 -15.66 -9.78 28.79
N ALA A 344 -14.65 -9.36 29.57
CA ALA A 344 -14.05 -8.03 29.45
C ALA A 344 -13.08 -7.91 28.27
N ASN A 345 -12.52 -9.03 27.78
CA ASN A 345 -11.54 -9.08 26.68
C ASN A 345 -11.97 -9.99 25.52
N ALA A 346 -13.27 -10.26 25.37
CA ALA A 346 -13.77 -11.01 24.22
C ALA A 346 -13.41 -10.25 22.93
N PRO A 347 -12.92 -10.92 21.87
CA PRO A 347 -12.99 -10.32 20.55
C PRO A 347 -14.46 -9.96 20.30
N ILE A 348 -14.74 -8.70 19.97
CA ILE A 348 -16.08 -8.27 19.57
C ILE A 348 -16.37 -8.94 18.22
N THR A 349 -16.87 -10.16 18.29
CA THR A 349 -17.53 -10.88 17.19
C THR A 349 -18.81 -11.47 17.76
N THR A 350 -19.85 -10.64 17.89
CA THR A 350 -21.25 -11.07 17.72
C THR A 350 -22.08 -9.85 17.32
N VAL A 351 -22.28 -9.67 16.01
CA VAL A 351 -23.49 -9.04 15.47
C VAL A 351 -24.59 -10.12 15.52
N PRO A 352 -25.84 -9.82 15.88
CA PRO A 352 -26.92 -10.79 15.79
C PRO A 352 -27.21 -11.09 14.31
N GLN A 353 -26.81 -12.27 13.83
CA GLN A 353 -27.27 -12.76 12.53
C GLN A 353 -28.68 -13.33 12.69
N ALA A 354 -29.66 -12.60 12.18
CA ALA A 354 -30.88 -13.20 11.67
C ALA A 354 -30.57 -13.83 10.29
N ALA A 355 -31.17 -15.00 10.04
CA ALA A 355 -31.10 -15.83 8.83
C ALA A 355 -29.82 -16.67 8.66
N GLY A 356 -29.90 -17.91 9.16
CA GLY A 356 -28.93 -18.97 8.86
C GLY A 356 -29.06 -19.46 7.41
N LEU A 357 -27.96 -19.42 6.68
CA LEU A 357 -27.76 -20.14 5.43
C LEU A 357 -27.23 -21.54 5.75
N VAL A 358 -28.14 -22.50 5.89
CA VAL A 358 -27.84 -23.93 5.78
C VAL A 358 -28.69 -24.48 4.62
N PRO A 359 -28.11 -25.18 3.63
CA PRO A 359 -28.90 -25.86 2.60
C PRO A 359 -29.78 -26.95 3.21
N GLU A 360 -31.06 -26.99 2.86
CA GLU A 360 -32.07 -27.97 3.31
C GLU A 360 -31.86 -29.39 2.74
N ALA A 361 -30.69 -30.01 2.95
CA ALA A 361 -30.40 -31.36 2.44
C ALA A 361 -30.12 -32.42 3.51
N SER A 362 -30.25 -32.11 4.81
CA SER A 362 -29.93 -33.05 5.90
C SER A 362 -31.13 -33.59 6.70
N ARG A 363 -32.38 -33.31 6.30
CA ARG A 363 -33.57 -33.83 6.99
C ARG A 363 -34.01 -35.26 6.61
N ALA A 364 -33.22 -35.99 5.81
CA ALA A 364 -33.60 -37.31 5.32
C ALA A 364 -32.82 -38.50 5.92
N LEU A 365 -32.22 -38.37 7.10
CA LEU A 365 -31.57 -39.51 7.77
C LEU A 365 -32.10 -39.70 9.20
N SER A 366 -32.74 -40.85 9.42
CA SER A 366 -33.29 -41.24 10.73
C SER A 366 -32.22 -41.24 11.82
N PRO A 367 -32.56 -40.83 13.05
CA PRO A 367 -31.62 -40.69 14.18
C PRO A 367 -30.99 -42.01 14.67
N LEU A 368 -31.40 -43.14 14.09
CA LEU A 368 -30.81 -44.46 14.33
C LEU A 368 -29.55 -44.75 13.48
N VAL A 369 -29.29 -44.01 12.39
CA VAL A 369 -28.21 -44.35 11.44
C VAL A 369 -26.84 -43.80 11.88
N LEU A 370 -26.79 -42.66 12.56
CA LEU A 370 -25.52 -42.06 13.04
C LEU A 370 -24.76 -42.91 14.08
N PRO A 371 -25.38 -43.53 15.11
CA PRO A 371 -24.64 -44.34 16.07
C PRO A 371 -24.14 -45.68 15.48
N LEU A 372 -24.77 -46.18 14.42
CA LEU A 372 -24.33 -47.41 13.73
C LEU A 372 -23.08 -47.19 12.87
N LEU A 373 -22.95 -46.04 12.21
CA LEU A 373 -21.76 -45.70 11.41
C LEU A 373 -20.53 -45.41 12.30
N GLY A 374 -20.72 -44.78 13.46
CA GLY A 374 -19.64 -44.58 14.44
C GLY A 374 -19.10 -45.89 15.02
N SER A 375 -19.98 -46.86 15.26
CA SER A 375 -19.61 -48.17 15.82
C SER A 375 -18.83 -49.04 14.82
N ALA A 376 -19.17 -48.99 13.53
CA ALA A 376 -18.46 -49.71 12.48
C ALA A 376 -17.03 -49.17 12.24
N ALA A 377 -16.84 -47.85 12.31
CA ALA A 377 -15.53 -47.23 12.16
C ALA A 377 -14.59 -47.58 13.34
N ALA A 378 -15.11 -47.61 14.57
CA ALA A 378 -14.33 -48.00 15.75
C ALA A 378 -13.90 -49.48 15.70
N LEU A 379 -14.76 -50.37 15.21
CA LEU A 379 -14.45 -51.80 15.05
C LEU A 379 -13.41 -52.05 13.94
N GLY A 380 -13.47 -51.30 12.85
CA GLY A 380 -12.48 -51.37 11.76
C GLY A 380 -11.06 -50.97 12.23
N ILE A 381 -10.95 -49.91 13.04
CA ILE A 381 -9.67 -49.46 13.60
C ILE A 381 -9.10 -50.50 14.59
N ALA A 382 -9.94 -51.11 15.41
CA ALA A 382 -9.51 -52.15 16.35
C ALA A 382 -9.01 -53.42 15.63
N ILE A 383 -9.70 -53.85 14.57
CA ILE A 383 -9.27 -55.01 13.75
C ILE A 383 -7.92 -54.74 13.08
N ILE A 384 -7.71 -53.55 12.51
CA ILE A 384 -6.44 -53.16 11.90
C ILE A 384 -5.31 -53.13 12.94
N ALA A 385 -5.57 -52.65 14.15
CA ALA A 385 -4.59 -52.63 15.24
C ALA A 385 -4.18 -54.05 15.68
N VAL A 386 -5.14 -54.97 15.80
CA VAL A 386 -4.86 -56.38 16.15
C VAL A 386 -4.08 -57.08 15.03
N LEU A 387 -4.49 -56.91 13.76
CA LEU A 387 -3.78 -57.48 12.62
C LEU A 387 -2.36 -56.92 12.46
N SER A 388 -2.14 -55.65 12.81
CA SER A 388 -0.81 -55.03 12.86
C SER A 388 0.07 -55.65 13.95
N LEU A 389 -0.49 -55.90 15.14
CA LEU A 389 0.24 -56.56 16.24
C LEU A 389 0.63 -58.00 15.88
N MET A 390 -0.23 -58.69 15.14
CA MET A 390 0.00 -60.06 14.68
C MET A 390 0.88 -60.15 13.43
N GLN A 391 1.36 -59.01 12.89
CA GLN A 391 2.09 -58.92 11.62
C GLN A 391 1.37 -59.59 10.42
N ALA A 392 0.04 -59.68 10.50
CA ALA A 392 -0.80 -60.37 9.52
C ALA A 392 -1.32 -59.42 8.42
N LEU A 393 -0.87 -58.16 8.42
CA LEU A 393 -1.26 -57.22 7.37
C LEU A 393 -0.48 -57.51 6.08
N PRO A 394 -1.15 -57.52 4.91
CA PRO A 394 -0.58 -57.96 3.64
C PRO A 394 0.63 -57.14 3.17
N TRP A 395 0.84 -55.94 3.71
CA TRP A 395 1.98 -55.06 3.43
C TRP A 395 3.17 -55.25 4.38
N GLN A 396 3.04 -56.01 5.49
CA GLN A 396 4.12 -56.27 6.44
C GLN A 396 5.04 -57.45 6.02
N GLY A 397 4.64 -58.24 5.02
CA GLY A 397 5.35 -59.46 4.58
C GLY A 397 6.47 -59.28 3.54
N ARG A 398 6.95 -58.07 3.22
CA ARG A 398 8.01 -57.87 2.20
C ARG A 398 9.23 -57.10 2.70
N ARG A 399 9.85 -57.53 3.81
CA ARG A 399 11.24 -57.14 4.16
C ARG A 399 11.97 -58.24 4.96
N ARG A 400 12.15 -59.43 4.37
CA ARG A 400 13.24 -60.36 4.74
C ARG A 400 13.67 -61.16 3.51
N ALA A 401 14.57 -60.57 2.72
CA ALA A 401 15.48 -61.26 1.81
C ALA A 401 16.51 -60.24 1.28
N VAL A 402 17.51 -59.89 2.11
CA VAL A 402 18.91 -59.61 1.75
C VAL A 402 19.66 -59.58 3.09
N GLY A 403 20.63 -60.49 3.28
CA GLY A 403 21.45 -60.65 4.48
C GLY A 403 21.41 -62.07 4.98
#